data_AF-K0N393-F1
#
_entry.id   AF-K0N393-F1
#
_cell.length_a   1.000
_cell.length_b   1.000
_cell.length_c   1.000
_cell.angle_alpha   90.00
_cell.angle_beta   90.00
_cell.angle_gamma   90.00
#
_symmetry.space_group_name_H-M   'P 1'
#
loop_
_entity.id
_entity.type
_entity.pdbx_description
1 polymer ?
#
loop_
_entity_poly.entity_id
_entity_poly.type
_entity_poly.pdbx_seq_one_letter_code
_entity_poly.pdbx_strand_id
1 'polypeptide(L)'
;MISKQHLEQLTQEAERLGASACAVISSKKILVKDDLAALCNGEYTCPNYGLAASCPPSVEGPAEFRKWQSQSKYSITVKIELPTSVMFSDERKGVMQRLHQIVAAVEQKAVATGLSLR
;
A
#
# COMPACT_ATOMS: atom_id res chain seq x y z
N MET A 1 -20.42 -0.28 -12.40
CA MET A 1 -20.41 0.71 -11.29
C MET A 1 -19.89 0.01 -10.06
N ILE A 2 -18.85 0.53 -9.38
CA ILE A 2 -18.29 -0.12 -8.18
C ILE A 2 -19.31 -0.03 -7.05
N SER A 3 -19.78 -1.17 -6.54
CA SER A 3 -20.71 -1.20 -5.41
C SER A 3 -19.95 -1.05 -4.09
N LYS A 4 -20.65 -0.53 -3.07
CA LYS A 4 -20.11 -0.48 -1.70
C LYS A 4 -19.72 -1.87 -1.19
N GLN A 5 -20.52 -2.88 -1.54
CA GLN A 5 -20.31 -4.27 -1.16
C GLN A 5 -18.99 -4.85 -1.71
N HIS A 6 -18.59 -4.50 -2.94
CA HIS A 6 -17.29 -4.94 -3.47
C HIS A 6 -16.13 -4.37 -2.65
N LEU A 7 -16.20 -3.10 -2.27
CA LEU A 7 -15.15 -2.48 -1.46
C LEU A 7 -15.11 -3.05 -0.05
N GLU A 8 -16.27 -3.31 0.57
CA GLU A 8 -16.37 -3.98 1.88
C GLU A 8 -15.78 -5.39 1.86
N GLN A 9 -15.99 -6.15 0.79
CA GLN A 9 -15.38 -7.48 0.64
C GLN A 9 -13.85 -7.41 0.57
N LEU A 10 -13.29 -6.41 -0.10
CA LEU A 10 -11.84 -6.23 -0.18
C LEU A 10 -11.23 -5.83 1.17
N THR A 11 -11.91 -4.98 1.94
CA THR A 11 -11.44 -4.63 3.30
C THR A 11 -11.53 -5.83 4.24
N GLN A 12 -12.60 -6.62 4.17
CA GLN A 12 -12.76 -7.86 4.95
C GLN A 12 -11.69 -8.89 4.59
N GLU A 13 -11.33 -9.00 3.31
CA GLU A 13 -10.25 -9.89 2.87
C GLU A 13 -8.91 -9.46 3.45
N ALA A 14 -8.60 -8.16 3.47
CA ALA A 14 -7.38 -7.65 4.09
C ALA A 14 -7.30 -8.01 5.59
N GLU A 15 -8.40 -7.81 6.32
CA GLU A 15 -8.50 -8.15 7.75
C GLU A 15 -8.39 -9.65 7.98
N ARG A 16 -9.04 -10.48 7.17
CA ARG A 16 -8.93 -11.94 7.21
C ARG A 16 -7.50 -12.43 6.99
N LEU A 17 -6.73 -11.75 6.13
CA LEU A 17 -5.32 -12.04 5.87
C LEU A 17 -4.39 -11.50 6.97
N GLY A 18 -4.94 -10.75 7.93
CA GLY A 18 -4.28 -10.31 9.16
C GLY A 18 -3.86 -8.86 9.19
N ALA A 19 -4.50 -8.00 8.40
CA ALA A 19 -4.50 -6.57 8.69
C ALA A 19 -5.20 -6.32 10.04
N SER A 20 -4.62 -5.45 10.86
CA SER A 20 -5.25 -5.03 12.12
C SER A 20 -6.38 -4.02 11.90
N ALA A 21 -6.34 -3.29 10.78
CA ALA A 21 -7.44 -2.45 10.33
C ALA A 21 -7.34 -2.21 8.82
N CYS A 22 -8.49 -1.96 8.19
CA CYS A 22 -8.57 -1.57 6.80
C CYS A 22 -9.61 -0.46 6.60
N ALA A 23 -9.39 0.42 5.62
CA ALA A 23 -10.37 1.46 5.30
C ALA A 23 -10.41 1.79 3.81
N VAL A 24 -11.60 2.16 3.35
CA VAL A 24 -11.79 2.77 2.03
C VAL A 24 -11.71 4.28 2.17
N ILE A 25 -10.81 4.90 1.42
CA ILE A 25 -10.70 6.36 1.33
C ILE A 25 -10.90 6.84 -0.10
N SER A 26 -11.26 8.11 -0.26
CA SER A 26 -11.14 8.76 -1.57
C SER A 26 -9.65 8.88 -1.92
N SER A 27 -9.27 8.48 -3.13
CA SER A 27 -7.87 8.57 -3.57
C SER A 27 -7.36 10.01 -3.48
N LYS A 28 -8.23 11.00 -3.73
CA LYS A 28 -7.91 12.45 -3.64
C LYS A 28 -7.51 12.91 -2.24
N LYS A 29 -7.78 12.14 -1.19
CA LYS A 29 -7.35 12.45 0.19
C LYS A 29 -5.89 12.07 0.46
N ILE A 30 -5.27 11.28 -0.41
CA ILE A 30 -3.87 10.90 -0.27
C ILE A 30 -2.99 12.08 -0.68
N LEU A 31 -2.21 12.61 0.26
CA LEU A 31 -1.28 13.69 -0.05
C LEU A 31 0.00 13.13 -0.66
N VAL A 32 0.36 13.64 -1.83
CA VAL A 32 1.63 13.30 -2.50
C VAL A 32 2.63 14.40 -2.19
N LYS A 33 3.73 14.03 -1.51
CA LYS A 33 4.80 14.95 -1.12
C LYS A 33 6.11 14.50 -1.77
N ASP A 34 6.66 15.33 -2.63
CA ASP A 34 7.90 15.02 -3.37
C ASP A 34 9.10 14.88 -2.41
N ASP A 35 9.14 15.69 -1.35
CA ASP A 35 10.18 15.65 -0.33
C ASP A 35 10.28 14.29 0.38
N LEU A 36 9.17 13.54 0.51
CA LEU A 36 9.21 12.20 1.09
C LEU A 36 9.89 11.20 0.16
N ALA A 37 9.70 11.34 -1.16
CA ALA A 37 10.39 10.51 -2.14
C ALA A 37 11.88 10.86 -2.22
N ALA A 38 12.24 12.13 -1.99
CA ALA A 38 13.63 12.57 -1.92
C ALA A 38 14.41 11.88 -0.78
N LEU A 39 13.75 11.47 0.31
CA LEU A 39 14.38 10.70 1.38
C LEU A 39 14.84 9.29 0.93
N CYS A 40 14.25 8.73 -0.12
CA CYS A 40 14.66 7.43 -0.66
C CYS A 40 15.89 7.51 -1.58
N ASN A 41 16.10 8.65 -2.23
CA ASN A 41 17.15 8.87 -3.25
C ASN A 41 18.15 9.96 -2.83
N GLY A 42 18.17 10.33 -1.54
CA GLY A 42 18.98 11.41 -1.00
C GLY A 42 20.42 10.97 -0.66
N GLU A 43 21.11 11.83 0.09
CA GLU A 43 22.50 11.62 0.52
C GLU A 43 22.69 10.38 1.40
N TYR A 44 21.63 9.95 2.10
CA TYR A 44 21.64 8.76 2.95
C TYR A 44 20.95 7.59 2.25
N THR A 45 21.67 6.47 2.11
CA THR A 45 21.11 5.24 1.55
C THR A 45 20.19 4.54 2.56
N CYS A 46 18.91 4.46 2.23
CA CYS A 46 17.98 3.63 2.99
C CYS A 46 18.46 2.17 2.96
N PRO A 47 18.63 1.48 4.11
CA PRO A 47 19.08 0.09 4.13
C PRO A 47 18.10 -0.89 3.50
N ASN A 48 16.86 -0.44 3.22
CA ASN A 48 15.83 -1.23 2.54
C ASN A 48 15.63 -0.82 1.06
N TYR A 49 16.47 0.06 0.53
CA TYR A 49 16.38 0.51 -0.86
C TYR A 49 16.45 -0.68 -1.83
N GLY A 50 15.54 -0.72 -2.81
CA GLY A 50 15.46 -1.81 -3.79
C GLY A 50 15.02 -3.18 -3.26
N LEU A 51 14.70 -3.34 -1.98
CA LEU A 51 14.36 -4.66 -1.41
C LEU A 51 12.88 -5.05 -1.55
N ALA A 52 11.99 -4.08 -1.78
CA ALA A 52 10.56 -4.32 -1.94
C ALA A 52 10.05 -3.74 -3.26
N ALA A 53 8.97 -4.31 -3.81
CA ALA A 53 8.33 -3.82 -5.02
C ALA A 53 7.77 -2.38 -4.88
N SER A 54 7.57 -1.90 -3.66
CA SER A 54 7.18 -0.52 -3.37
C SER A 54 8.35 0.45 -3.18
N CYS A 55 9.59 -0.02 -3.33
CA CYS A 55 10.79 0.79 -3.17
C CYS A 55 11.36 1.17 -4.55
N PRO A 56 11.99 2.36 -4.68
CA PRO A 56 12.82 2.65 -5.84
C PRO A 56 13.97 1.63 -5.97
N PRO A 57 14.45 1.35 -7.20
CA PRO A 57 14.03 1.95 -8.47
C PRO A 57 12.80 1.28 -9.11
N SER A 58 12.18 0.31 -8.43
CA SER A 58 11.05 -0.48 -8.97
C SER A 58 9.71 0.28 -9.03
N VAL A 59 9.68 1.53 -8.58
CA VAL A 59 8.48 2.38 -8.57
C VAL A 59 8.71 3.69 -9.32
N GLU A 60 7.66 4.20 -9.96
CA GLU A 60 7.72 5.36 -10.85
C GLU A 60 7.69 6.73 -10.13
N GLY A 61 7.51 6.73 -8.80
CA GLY A 61 7.60 7.93 -7.96
C GLY A 61 6.36 8.84 -7.95
N PRO A 62 6.49 10.04 -7.38
CA PRO A 62 5.36 10.93 -7.09
C PRO A 62 4.56 11.41 -8.30
N ALA A 63 5.22 11.63 -9.44
CA ALA A 63 4.55 12.14 -10.65
C ALA A 63 3.55 11.11 -11.19
N GLU A 64 3.98 9.86 -11.36
CA GLU A 64 3.09 8.78 -11.81
C GLU A 64 2.04 8.43 -10.75
N PHE A 65 2.38 8.47 -9.46
CA PHE A 65 1.39 8.25 -8.41
C PHE A 65 0.23 9.27 -8.48
N ARG A 66 0.51 10.55 -8.80
CA ARG A 66 -0.55 11.56 -9.02
C ARG A 66 -1.44 11.21 -10.22
N LYS A 67 -0.90 10.61 -11.29
CA LYS A 67 -1.70 10.13 -12.42
C LYS A 67 -2.62 8.99 -11.99
N TRP A 68 -2.09 7.98 -11.28
CA TRP A 68 -2.90 6.89 -10.73
C TRP A 68 -4.00 7.43 -9.81
N GLN A 69 -3.68 8.39 -8.94
CA GLN A 69 -4.64 9.03 -8.05
C GLN A 69 -5.80 9.70 -8.81
N SER A 70 -5.52 10.30 -9.98
CA SER A 70 -6.55 10.94 -10.80
C SER A 70 -7.46 9.96 -11.53
N GLN A 71 -6.98 8.74 -11.78
CA GLN A 71 -7.70 7.66 -12.46
C GLN A 71 -8.50 6.80 -11.47
N SER A 72 -8.02 6.68 -10.25
CA SER A 72 -8.64 5.90 -9.18
C SER A 72 -9.61 6.74 -8.34
N LYS A 73 -10.88 6.32 -8.24
CA LYS A 73 -11.86 6.99 -7.35
C LYS A 73 -11.65 6.68 -5.86
N TYR A 74 -11.28 5.44 -5.56
CA TYR A 74 -11.14 4.93 -4.20
C TYR A 74 -9.76 4.31 -4.01
N SER A 75 -9.29 4.31 -2.77
CA SER A 75 -8.11 3.58 -2.34
C SER A 75 -8.45 2.76 -1.10
N ILE A 76 -7.83 1.58 -0.99
CA ILE A 76 -7.93 0.72 0.18
C ILE A 76 -6.63 0.87 0.97
N THR A 77 -6.73 1.27 2.23
CA THR A 77 -5.58 1.37 3.14
C THR A 77 -5.54 0.19 4.08
N VAL A 78 -4.34 -0.33 4.35
CA VAL A 78 -4.12 -1.50 5.20
C VAL A 78 -3.18 -1.09 6.33
N LYS A 79 -3.54 -1.43 7.57
CA LYS A 79 -2.72 -1.21 8.77
C LYS A 79 -2.40 -2.55 9.42
N ILE A 80 -1.14 -2.74 9.81
CA ILE A 80 -0.75 -3.77 10.77
C ILE A 80 -0.25 -3.05 12.02
N GLU A 81 -0.87 -3.37 13.15
CA GLU A 81 -0.46 -2.86 14.46
C GLU A 81 0.54 -3.83 15.07
N LEU A 82 1.65 -3.30 15.58
CA LEU A 82 2.74 -4.10 16.12
C LEU A 82 3.38 -3.41 17.32
N PRO A 83 3.92 -4.18 18.29
CA PRO A 83 4.69 -3.62 19.39
C PRO A 83 5.88 -2.81 18.91
N THR A 84 6.24 -1.76 19.65
CA THR A 84 7.40 -0.91 19.36
C THR A 84 8.71 -1.71 19.29
N SER A 85 8.84 -2.75 20.11
CA SER A 85 10.00 -3.67 20.08
C SER A 85 10.17 -4.35 18.71
N VAL A 86 9.07 -4.80 18.11
CA VAL A 86 9.07 -5.39 16.76
C VAL A 86 9.38 -4.32 15.72
N MET A 87 8.80 -3.12 15.84
CA MET A 87 8.97 -2.01 14.87
C MET A 87 10.42 -1.58 14.69
N PHE A 88 11.20 -1.63 15.77
CA PHE A 88 12.60 -1.22 15.77
C PHE A 88 13.58 -2.39 15.81
N SER A 89 13.14 -3.59 15.43
CA SER A 89 13.98 -4.78 15.26
C SER A 89 13.99 -5.28 13.81
N ASP A 90 14.82 -6.27 13.53
CA ASP A 90 14.85 -6.95 12.23
C ASP A 90 13.55 -7.73 11.92
N GLU A 91 12.75 -8.08 12.94
CA GLU A 91 11.44 -8.74 12.76
C GLU A 91 10.48 -7.91 11.89
N ARG A 92 10.65 -6.58 11.86
CA ARG A 92 9.88 -5.68 10.99
C ARG A 92 9.93 -6.13 9.52
N LYS A 93 11.02 -6.73 9.05
CA LYS A 93 11.15 -7.18 7.66
C LYS A 93 10.10 -8.23 7.31
N GLY A 94 9.86 -9.19 8.20
CA GLY A 94 8.80 -10.21 8.03
C GLY A 94 7.40 -9.58 8.04
N VAL A 95 7.17 -8.58 8.89
CA VAL A 95 5.90 -7.85 8.92
C VAL A 95 5.67 -7.07 7.62
N MET A 96 6.70 -6.40 7.10
CA MET A 96 6.61 -5.69 5.81
C MET A 96 6.36 -6.64 4.64
N GLN A 97 7.02 -7.79 4.61
CA GLN A 97 6.74 -8.83 3.62
C GLN A 97 5.27 -9.27 3.67
N ARG A 98 4.75 -9.50 4.88
CA ARG A 98 3.34 -9.85 5.07
C ARG A 98 2.39 -8.73 4.63
N LEU A 99 2.71 -7.47 4.92
CA LEU A 99 1.93 -6.32 4.46
C LEU A 99 1.84 -6.31 2.91
N HIS A 100 2.95 -6.51 2.22
CA HIS A 100 2.95 -6.59 0.75
C HIS A 100 2.14 -7.76 0.21
N GLN A 101 2.21 -8.93 0.87
CA GLN A 101 1.40 -10.09 0.49
C GLN A 101 -0.10 -9.84 0.67
N ILE A 102 -0.51 -9.18 1.75
CA ILE A 102 -1.91 -8.79 1.97
C ILE A 102 -2.36 -7.86 0.84
N VAL A 103 -1.59 -6.81 0.54
CA VAL A 103 -1.94 -5.85 -0.53
C VAL A 103 -2.05 -6.57 -1.87
N ALA A 104 -1.08 -7.41 -2.24
CA ALA A 104 -1.11 -8.15 -3.50
C ALA A 104 -2.32 -9.09 -3.61
N ALA A 105 -2.70 -9.77 -2.52
CA ALA A 105 -3.87 -10.64 -2.51
C ALA A 105 -5.18 -9.85 -2.66
N VAL A 106 -5.29 -8.68 -2.01
CA VAL A 106 -6.45 -7.78 -2.15
C VAL A 106 -6.54 -7.24 -3.57
N GLU A 107 -5.42 -6.86 -4.18
CA GLU A 107 -5.35 -6.43 -5.58
C GLU A 107 -5.79 -7.53 -6.54
N GLN A 108 -5.30 -8.77 -6.36
CA GLN A 108 -5.73 -9.92 -7.14
C GLN A 108 -7.23 -10.19 -7.00
N LYS A 109 -7.76 -10.09 -5.78
CA LYS A 109 -9.20 -10.24 -5.52
C LYS A 109 -10.01 -9.16 -6.24
N ALA A 110 -9.55 -7.91 -6.20
CA ALA A 110 -10.20 -6.81 -6.89
C ALA A 110 -10.31 -7.09 -8.40
N VAL A 111 -9.20 -7.50 -9.04
CA VAL A 111 -9.19 -7.91 -10.45
C VAL A 111 -10.13 -9.07 -10.73
N ALA A 112 -10.10 -10.12 -9.90
CA ALA A 112 -10.99 -11.28 -10.05
C ALA A 112 -12.48 -10.93 -9.92
N THR A 113 -12.81 -9.84 -9.21
CA THR A 113 -14.18 -9.30 -9.09
C THR A 113 -14.54 -8.26 -10.16
N GLY A 114 -13.67 -8.05 -11.16
CA GLY A 114 -13.92 -7.17 -12.29
C GLY A 114 -13.55 -5.69 -12.06
N LEU A 115 -12.71 -5.40 -11.07
CA LEU A 115 -12.16 -4.07 -10.85
C LEU A 115 -10.82 -3.91 -11.57
N SER A 116 -10.53 -2.72 -12.08
CA SER A 116 -9.20 -2.38 -12.57
C SER A 116 -8.31 -1.93 -11.41
N LEU A 117 -7.02 -2.29 -11.51
CA LEU A 117 -5.97 -1.64 -10.74
C LEU A 117 -5.45 -0.49 -11.61
N ARG A 118 -5.37 0.71 -11.03
CA ARG A 118 -5.21 2.04 -11.66
C ARG A 118 -6.52 2.73 -12.04
#